data_AF-A0A941W063-F1
#
_entry.id   AF-A0A941W063-F1
#
_cell.length_a   1.000
_cell.length_b   1.000
_cell.length_c   1.000
_cell.angle_alpha   90.00
_cell.angle_beta   90.00
_cell.angle_gamma   90.00
#
_symmetry.space_group_name_H-M   'P 1'
#
loop_
_entity.id
_entity.type
_entity.pdbx_description
1 polymer ?
#
loop_
_entity_poly.entity_id
_entity_poly.type
_entity_poly.pdbx_seq_one_letter_code
_entity_poly.pdbx_strand_id
1 'polypeptide(L)'
;LFARMRTLVSVVTGPSGVGKSSLLNALQPGLTLRTGEISERIGRGKNITVSAVMIPLESGGYLVDTPGFSDVGLWGLDPAQLIQSFPDLSRHAGTCRFPDCQHLTEPGCTIRDAVAAGLVDADRYESYRVLADELRNLPPDWA
;
A
#
# COMPACT_ATOMS: atom_id res chain seq x y z
N LEU A 1 -1.86 -8.34 17.25
CA LEU A 1 -0.78 -7.92 16.34
C LEU A 1 0.55 -8.58 16.71
N PHE A 2 1.10 -8.27 17.89
CA PHE A 2 2.41 -8.71 18.40
C PHE A 2 2.67 -10.23 18.39
N ALA A 3 1.68 -11.04 18.77
CA ALA A 3 1.81 -12.49 18.75
C ALA A 3 2.15 -13.05 17.35
N ARG A 4 1.73 -12.37 16.29
CA ARG A 4 2.01 -12.78 14.90
C ARG A 4 3.42 -12.43 14.43
N MET A 5 4.14 -11.54 15.13
CA MET A 5 5.48 -11.09 14.73
C MET A 5 6.62 -11.91 15.35
N ARG A 6 6.33 -12.77 16.35
CA ARG A 6 7.34 -13.42 17.23
C ARG A 6 8.39 -14.28 16.51
N THR A 7 8.17 -14.62 15.25
CA THR A 7 9.06 -15.43 14.42
C THR A 7 9.26 -14.85 13.02
N LEU A 8 8.80 -13.62 12.78
CA LEU A 8 8.81 -12.98 11.48
C LEU A 8 9.76 -11.78 11.46
N VAL A 9 10.19 -11.42 10.26
CA VAL A 9 10.73 -10.08 9.98
C VAL A 9 9.56 -9.23 9.49
N SER A 10 9.16 -8.24 10.29
CA SER A 10 8.04 -7.36 9.98
C SER A 10 8.56 -5.99 9.57
N VAL A 11 7.97 -5.37 8.56
CA VAL A 11 8.33 -4.02 8.10
C VAL A 11 7.20 -3.06 8.45
N VAL A 12 7.52 -1.90 9.01
CA VAL A 12 6.55 -0.81 9.21
C VAL A 12 6.74 0.21 8.11
N THR A 13 5.75 0.32 7.24
CA THR A 13 5.71 1.24 6.10
C THR A 13 4.47 2.14 6.17
N GLY A 14 4.54 3.27 5.48
CA GLY A 14 3.47 4.27 5.42
C GLY A 14 4.02 5.68 5.18
N PRO A 15 3.14 6.65 4.83
CA PRO A 15 3.55 8.02 4.56
C PRO A 15 4.36 8.64 5.71
N SER A 16 5.20 9.62 5.38
CA SER A 16 5.87 10.44 6.40
C SER A 16 4.86 11.12 7.33
N GLY A 17 5.10 11.07 8.64
CA GLY A 17 4.23 11.70 9.65
C GLY A 17 3.05 10.85 10.14
N VAL A 18 2.78 9.66 9.60
CA VAL A 18 1.64 8.80 10.01
C VAL A 18 1.80 8.16 11.42
N GLY A 19 2.93 8.38 12.09
CA GLY A 19 3.16 7.86 13.45
C GLY A 19 3.90 6.51 13.54
N LYS A 20 4.62 6.08 12.49
CA LYS A 20 5.41 4.83 12.49
C LYS A 20 6.35 4.74 13.70
N SER A 21 7.20 5.75 13.92
CA SER A 21 8.15 5.74 15.04
C SER A 21 7.48 5.75 16.41
N SER A 22 6.32 6.42 16.54
CA SER A 22 5.51 6.40 17.76
C SER A 22 4.93 5.01 18.03
N LEU A 23 4.43 4.33 16.98
CA LEU A 23 3.96 2.95 17.07
C LEU A 23 5.10 2.00 17.49
N LEU A 24 6.29 2.17 16.90
CA LEU A 24 7.48 1.39 17.22
C LEU A 24 7.95 1.58 18.68
N ASN A 25 7.92 2.80 19.20
CA ASN A 25 8.27 3.07 20.61
C ASN A 25 7.26 2.47 21.60
N ALA A 26 5.98 2.41 21.23
CA ALA A 26 4.97 1.70 22.02
C ALA A 26 5.12 0.17 21.91
N LEU A 27 5.70 -0.33 20.81
CA LEU A 27 5.87 -1.75 20.51
C LEU A 27 6.89 -2.45 21.40
N GLN A 28 8.00 -1.79 21.72
CA GLN A 28 8.97 -2.30 22.67
C GLN A 28 9.55 -1.15 23.51
N PRO A 29 9.20 -1.10 24.81
CA PRO A 29 9.74 -0.11 25.73
C PRO A 29 11.27 -0.11 25.67
N GLY A 30 11.87 1.08 25.50
CA GLY A 30 13.33 1.22 25.42
C GLY A 30 13.91 1.31 24.01
N LEU A 31 13.12 1.09 22.93
CA LEU A 31 13.58 1.32 21.55
C LEU A 31 14.13 2.73 21.32
N THR A 32 13.70 3.71 22.14
CA THR A 32 14.14 5.12 22.13
C THR A 32 14.35 5.69 20.73
N LEU A 33 13.51 5.29 19.78
CA LEU A 33 13.53 5.83 18.44
C LEU A 33 13.17 7.31 18.54
N ARG A 34 13.92 8.16 17.86
CA ARG A 34 13.72 9.62 17.91
C ARG A 34 12.35 9.96 17.34
N THR A 35 11.41 10.32 18.20
CA THR A 35 10.13 10.95 17.83
C THR A 35 10.29 12.46 17.98
N GLY A 36 10.58 13.17 16.89
CA GLY A 36 10.57 14.64 16.87
C GLY A 36 9.20 15.15 16.41
N GLU A 37 8.73 16.26 16.98
CA GLU A 37 7.59 17.01 16.45
C GLU A 37 7.89 17.51 15.02
N ILE A 38 6.86 17.57 14.19
CA ILE A 38 6.92 18.10 12.83
C ILE A 38 7.35 19.58 12.94
N SER A 39 8.56 19.90 12.47
CA SER A 39 9.10 21.27 12.57
C SER A 39 8.27 22.25 11.73
N GLU A 40 7.62 23.21 12.39
CA GLU A 40 6.84 24.31 11.79
C GLU A 40 7.67 25.32 10.97
N ARG A 41 9.00 25.19 10.94
CA ARG A 41 9.87 26.32 10.58
C ARG A 41 10.33 26.33 9.12
N ILE A 42 10.20 25.24 8.37
CA ILE A 42 10.61 25.14 6.96
C ILE A 42 9.70 24.10 6.31
N GLY A 43 8.91 24.45 5.28
CA GLY A 43 7.94 23.57 4.60
C GLY A 43 8.50 22.31 3.89
N ARG A 44 9.66 21.81 4.33
CA ARG A 44 10.19 20.46 4.10
C ARG A 44 10.87 20.00 5.38
N GLY A 45 10.26 19.04 6.07
CA GLY A 45 10.83 18.40 7.25
C GLY A 45 12.08 17.61 6.87
N LYS A 46 13.26 18.10 7.25
CA LYS A 46 14.50 17.33 7.20
C LYS A 46 14.73 16.73 8.58
N ASN A 47 14.19 15.53 8.82
CA ASN A 47 14.59 14.58 9.87
C ASN A 47 13.90 13.23 9.56
N ILE A 48 14.56 12.43 8.72
CA ILE A 48 14.01 11.23 8.07
C ILE A 48 14.89 10.06 8.50
N THR A 49 14.34 8.90 8.87
CA THR A 49 15.12 7.66 9.00
C THR A 49 15.69 7.36 7.60
N VAL A 50 16.96 7.71 7.32
CA VAL A 50 17.52 7.68 5.95
C VAL A 50 17.76 6.24 5.46
N SER A 51 17.85 5.31 6.39
CA SER A 51 18.12 3.89 6.13
C SER A 51 17.15 3.02 6.90
N ALA A 52 16.85 1.85 6.36
CA ALA A 52 16.09 0.84 7.08
C ALA A 52 16.91 0.34 8.29
N VAL A 53 16.28 0.26 9.46
CA VAL A 53 16.91 -0.26 10.69
C VAL A 53 16.15 -1.48 11.14
N MET A 54 16.85 -2.60 11.30
CA MET A 54 16.29 -3.84 11.84
C MET A 54 16.52 -3.93 13.34
N ILE A 55 15.44 -4.14 14.09
CA ILE A 55 15.41 -4.10 15.55
C ILE A 55 14.92 -5.46 16.05
N PRO A 56 15.69 -6.17 16.91
CA PRO A 56 15.23 -7.42 17.49
C PRO A 56 14.11 -7.15 18.49
N LEU A 57 13.06 -7.98 18.41
CA LEU A 57 11.95 -7.91 19.34
C LEU A 57 12.19 -8.80 20.56
N GLU A 58 11.93 -8.31 21.77
CA GLU A 58 12.01 -9.09 23.02
C GLU A 58 11.14 -10.36 22.95
N SER A 59 10.00 -10.27 22.26
CA SER A 59 9.08 -11.38 22.07
C SER A 59 9.56 -12.45 21.06
N GLY A 60 10.72 -12.25 20.43
CA GLY A 60 11.22 -12.98 19.27
C GLY A 60 10.88 -12.26 17.94
N GLY A 61 11.68 -12.50 16.90
CA GLY A 61 11.51 -11.89 15.57
C GLY A 61 12.22 -10.54 15.42
N TYR A 62 11.96 -9.87 14.30
CA TYR A 62 12.57 -8.58 13.97
C TYR A 62 11.55 -7.59 13.43
N LEU A 63 11.81 -6.31 13.69
CA LEU A 63 11.04 -5.19 13.19
C LEU A 63 11.95 -4.26 12.40
N VAL A 64 11.56 -3.95 11.18
CA VAL A 64 12.30 -3.06 10.28
C VAL A 64 11.59 -1.72 10.25
N ASP A 65 12.21 -0.70 10.84
CA ASP A 65 11.82 0.70 10.64
C ASP A 65 12.32 1.15 9.27
N THR A 66 11.46 1.78 8.50
CA THR A 66 11.80 2.30 7.17
C THR A 66 11.45 3.79 7.07
N PRO A 67 12.19 4.58 6.28
CA PRO A 67 11.76 5.92 5.91
C PRO A 67 10.31 5.91 5.46
N GLY A 68 9.54 6.93 5.86
CA GLY A 68 8.24 7.14 5.25
C GLY A 68 8.41 7.44 3.76
N PHE A 69 7.60 6.82 2.92
CA PHE A 69 7.53 7.22 1.52
C PHE A 69 6.77 8.55 1.41
N SER A 70 7.17 9.39 0.47
CA SER A 70 6.41 10.58 0.06
C SER A 70 5.44 10.27 -1.08
N ASP A 71 5.72 9.20 -1.83
CA ASP A 71 4.94 8.80 -2.99
C ASP A 71 5.05 7.27 -3.19
N VAL A 72 4.03 6.67 -3.78
CA VAL A 72 3.98 5.25 -4.14
C VAL A 72 3.57 5.16 -5.59
N GLY A 73 4.50 4.77 -6.45
CA GLY A 73 4.20 4.51 -7.86
C GLY A 73 3.90 3.04 -8.11
N LEU A 74 3.20 2.78 -9.21
CA LEU A 74 2.89 1.45 -9.73
C LEU A 74 3.98 0.94 -10.69
N TRP A 75 5.22 1.37 -10.49
CA TRP A 75 6.35 1.12 -11.40
C TRP A 75 6.54 -0.36 -11.71
N GLY A 76 6.62 -0.70 -13.00
CA GLY A 76 6.82 -2.07 -13.48
C GLY A 76 5.66 -3.03 -13.23
N LEU A 77 4.48 -2.52 -12.85
CA LEU A 77 3.26 -3.32 -12.79
C LEU A 77 2.61 -3.36 -14.17
N ASP A 78 2.41 -4.56 -14.72
CA ASP A 78 1.62 -4.74 -15.94
C ASP A 78 0.15 -4.35 -15.67
N PRO A 79 -0.47 -3.47 -16.50
CA PRO A 79 -1.89 -3.15 -16.39
C PRO A 79 -2.83 -4.35 -16.35
N ALA A 80 -2.49 -5.43 -17.06
CA ALA A 80 -3.27 -6.66 -17.02
C ALA A 80 -3.20 -7.37 -15.65
N GLN A 81 -2.16 -7.11 -14.85
CA GLN A 81 -1.97 -7.70 -13.52
C GLN A 81 -2.58 -6.88 -12.39
N LEU A 82 -2.94 -5.60 -12.61
CA LEU A 82 -3.48 -4.73 -11.56
C LEU A 82 -4.67 -5.35 -10.84
N ILE A 83 -5.55 -6.05 -11.56
CA ILE A 83 -6.73 -6.69 -10.97
C ILE A 83 -6.37 -7.73 -9.90
N GLN A 84 -5.22 -8.39 -10.01
CA GLN A 84 -4.77 -9.41 -9.06
C GLN A 84 -4.43 -8.80 -7.69
N SER A 85 -4.10 -7.50 -7.65
CA SER A 85 -3.86 -6.74 -6.42
C SER A 85 -5.15 -6.36 -5.67
N PHE A 86 -6.33 -6.67 -6.23
CA PHE A 86 -7.64 -6.44 -5.62
C PHE A 86 -8.40 -7.78 -5.45
N PRO A 87 -8.11 -8.58 -4.40
CA PRO A 87 -8.73 -9.90 -4.20
C PRO A 87 -10.27 -9.88 -4.14
N ASP A 88 -10.82 -8.78 -3.65
CA ASP A 88 -12.26 -8.53 -3.54
C ASP A 88 -12.95 -8.32 -4.89
N LEU A 89 -12.22 -7.80 -5.89
CA LEU A 89 -12.66 -7.63 -7.27
C LEU A 89 -12.29 -8.83 -8.14
N SER A 90 -11.06 -9.34 -8.02
CA SER A 90 -10.50 -10.39 -8.88
C SER A 90 -11.29 -11.69 -8.83
N ARG A 91 -11.95 -11.98 -7.71
CA ARG A 91 -12.89 -13.13 -7.58
C ARG A 91 -14.08 -13.06 -8.54
N HIS A 92 -14.41 -11.88 -9.06
CA HIS A 92 -15.47 -11.65 -10.04
C HIS A 92 -14.91 -11.44 -11.46
N ALA A 93 -13.60 -11.51 -11.64
CA ALA A 93 -12.92 -11.43 -12.94
C ALA A 93 -12.93 -12.79 -13.66
N GLY A 94 -12.63 -12.79 -14.97
CA GLY A 94 -12.46 -14.02 -15.76
C GLY A 94 -13.72 -14.58 -16.44
N THR A 95 -14.90 -14.06 -16.08
CA THR A 95 -16.18 -14.37 -16.78
C THR A 95 -16.70 -13.18 -17.58
N CYS A 96 -15.88 -12.15 -17.77
CA CYS A 96 -16.21 -11.04 -18.64
C CYS A 96 -16.51 -11.51 -20.06
N ARG A 97 -17.38 -10.77 -20.76
CA ARG A 97 -17.67 -11.02 -22.17
C ARG A 97 -16.42 -11.02 -23.05
N PHE A 98 -15.43 -10.20 -22.71
CA PHE A 98 -14.19 -10.03 -23.46
C PHE A 98 -12.99 -10.56 -22.65
N PRO A 99 -12.09 -11.37 -23.25
CA PRO A 99 -10.90 -11.89 -22.57
C PRO A 99 -9.89 -10.82 -22.13
N ASP A 100 -9.86 -9.69 -22.83
CA ASP A 100 -8.97 -8.54 -22.62
C ASP A 100 -9.68 -7.38 -21.88
N CYS A 101 -10.78 -7.67 -21.19
CA CYS A 101 -11.53 -6.68 -20.42
C CYS A 101 -10.64 -6.02 -19.36
N GLN A 102 -10.49 -4.69 -19.43
CA GLN A 102 -9.76 -3.91 -18.44
C GLN A 102 -10.65 -3.52 -17.25
N HIS A 103 -11.92 -3.95 -17.26
CA HIS A 103 -12.90 -3.71 -16.22
C HIS A 103 -13.23 -2.23 -15.96
N LEU A 104 -13.10 -1.36 -16.97
CA LEU A 104 -13.31 0.09 -16.82
C LEU A 104 -14.60 0.55 -17.50
N THR A 105 -14.73 0.28 -18.79
CA THR A 105 -15.83 0.77 -19.64
C THR A 105 -16.46 -0.31 -20.49
N GLU A 106 -15.87 -1.50 -20.51
CA GLU A 106 -16.26 -2.61 -21.38
C GLU A 106 -17.68 -3.08 -21.06
N PRO A 107 -18.50 -3.35 -22.09
CA PRO A 107 -19.83 -3.91 -21.91
C PRO A 107 -19.76 -5.39 -21.52
N GLY A 108 -20.62 -5.83 -20.60
CA GLY A 108 -20.60 -7.20 -20.07
C GLY A 108 -19.38 -7.48 -19.20
N CYS A 109 -18.88 -6.47 -18.49
CA CYS A 109 -17.85 -6.63 -17.47
C CYS A 109 -18.50 -7.11 -16.16
N THR A 110 -18.14 -8.33 -15.75
CA THR A 110 -18.73 -8.95 -14.55
C THR A 110 -18.35 -8.26 -13.25
N ILE A 111 -17.22 -7.55 -13.21
CA ILE A 111 -16.86 -6.71 -12.05
C ILE A 111 -17.82 -5.52 -11.94
N ARG A 112 -18.10 -4.83 -13.05
CA ARG A 112 -19.04 -3.69 -13.05
C ARG A 112 -20.45 -4.12 -12.70
N ASP A 113 -20.87 -5.29 -13.18
CA ASP A 113 -22.15 -5.88 -12.80
C ASP A 113 -22.19 -6.23 -11.31
N ALA A 114 -21.11 -6.79 -10.76
CA ALA A 114 -20.99 -7.09 -9.34
C ALA A 114 -21.01 -5.83 -8.46
N VAL A 115 -20.40 -4.73 -8.91
CA VAL A 115 -20.49 -3.42 -8.26
C VAL A 115 -21.92 -2.90 -8.28
N ALA A 116 -22.59 -2.94 -9.44
CA ALA A 116 -23.99 -2.51 -9.58
C ALA A 116 -24.95 -3.33 -8.71
N ALA A 117 -24.66 -4.61 -8.50
CA ALA A 117 -25.40 -5.51 -7.63
C ALA A 117 -25.04 -5.40 -6.13
N GLY A 118 -24.06 -4.55 -5.76
CA GLY A 118 -23.59 -4.40 -4.37
C GLY A 118 -22.77 -5.58 -3.83
N LEU A 119 -22.28 -6.46 -4.70
CA LEU A 119 -21.41 -7.60 -4.36
C LEU A 119 -19.93 -7.22 -4.26
N VAL A 120 -19.58 -6.06 -4.83
CA VAL A 120 -18.28 -5.40 -4.72
C VAL A 120 -18.52 -4.00 -4.19
N ASP A 121 -17.70 -3.60 -3.23
CA ASP A 121 -17.73 -2.25 -2.66
C ASP A 121 -17.36 -1.21 -3.73
N ALA A 122 -18.19 -0.17 -3.86
CA ALA A 122 -18.01 0.85 -4.88
C ALA A 122 -16.73 1.66 -4.69
N ASP A 123 -16.30 1.92 -3.46
CA ASP A 123 -15.06 2.66 -3.15
C ASP A 123 -13.83 1.84 -3.52
N ARG A 124 -13.92 0.50 -3.35
CA ARG A 124 -12.88 -0.43 -3.80
C ARG A 124 -12.76 -0.46 -5.32
N TYR A 125 -13.89 -0.46 -6.03
CA TYR A 125 -13.88 -0.35 -7.49
C TYR A 125 -13.34 1.00 -7.97
N GLU A 126 -13.68 2.10 -7.29
CA GLU A 126 -13.14 3.41 -7.65
C GLU A 126 -11.62 3.48 -7.42
N SER A 127 -11.13 2.89 -6.31
CA SER A 127 -9.68 2.76 -6.07
C SER A 127 -8.98 2.01 -7.21
N TYR A 128 -9.58 0.93 -7.71
CA TYR A 128 -9.07 0.19 -8.88
C TYR A 128 -9.02 1.08 -10.13
N ARG A 129 -10.09 1.83 -10.41
CA ARG A 129 -10.17 2.71 -11.59
C ARG A 129 -9.11 3.81 -11.56
N VAL A 130 -8.89 4.44 -10.40
CA VAL A 130 -7.87 5.48 -10.23
C VAL A 130 -6.49 4.91 -10.53
N LEU A 131 -6.13 3.77 -9.91
CA LEU A 131 -4.82 3.14 -10.14
C LEU A 131 -4.66 2.63 -11.57
N ALA A 132 -5.73 2.13 -12.20
CA ALA A 132 -5.70 1.70 -13.60
C ALA A 132 -5.45 2.89 -14.54
N ASP A 133 -6.00 4.06 -14.22
CA ASP A 133 -5.76 5.28 -14.98
C ASP A 133 -4.34 5.82 -14.78
N GLU A 134 -3.86 5.87 -13.54
CA GLU A 134 -2.47 6.23 -13.21
C GLU A 134 -1.47 5.36 -13.97
N LEU A 135 -1.71 4.04 -13.99
CA LEU A 135 -0.83 3.08 -14.65
C LEU A 135 -0.80 3.27 -16.18
N ARG A 136 -1.93 3.61 -16.81
CA ARG A 136 -1.99 3.94 -18.25
C ARG A 136 -1.26 5.23 -18.60
N ASN A 137 -1.15 6.14 -17.63
CA ASN A 137 -0.55 7.45 -17.79
C ASN A 137 0.89 7.51 -17.23
N LEU A 138 1.49 6.38 -16.85
CA LEU A 138 2.87 6.35 -16.39
C LEU A 138 3.83 6.82 -17.51
N PRO A 139 4.84 7.63 -17.17
CA PRO A 139 5.91 7.98 -18.08
C PRO A 139 6.59 6.72 -18.67
N PRO A 140 7.03 6.72 -19.95
CA PRO A 140 7.64 5.55 -20.59
C PRO A 140 8.93 5.06 -19.93
N ASP A 141 9.62 5.91 -19.18
CA ASP A 141 10.80 5.56 -18.40
C ASP A 141 10.46 4.80 -17.10
N TRP A 142 9.18 4.77 -16.73
CA TRP A 142 8.63 4.25 -15.46
C TRP A 142 7.65 3.07 -15.65
N ALA A 143 7.26 2.81 -16.89
CA ALA A 143 6.44 1.66 -17.31
C ALA A 143 7.32 0.41 -17.51
#